data_AF-A0AAU1SSI0-F1
#
_entry.id   AF-A0AAU1SSI0-F1
#
_cell.length_a   1.000
_cell.length_b   1.000
_cell.length_c   1.000
_cell.angle_alpha   90.00
_cell.angle_beta   90.00
_cell.angle_gamma   90.00
#
_symmetry.space_group_name_H-M   'P 1'
#
loop_
_entity.id
_entity.type
_entity.pdbx_description
1 polymer ?
#
loop_
_entity_poly.entity_id
_entity_poly.type
_entity_poly.pdbx_seq_one_letter_code
_entity_poly.pdbx_strand_id
1 'polypeptide(L)'
;MDHHRCPAAHPQDPTPCAGPVVVTVLDAVNAGANGCEHHGARLLASLDRGRVYALPDAPPSAAVRAFKAAAGLRPFCWVDDPRIEPSQLSHIENRARQGR
;
A
#
# COMPACT_ATOMS: atom_id res chain seq x y z
N MET A 1 -25.12 2.49 -6.73
CA MET A 1 -23.80 1.96 -7.10
C MET A 1 -23.30 1.23 -5.87
N ASP A 2 -23.17 -0.09 -5.95
CA ASP A 2 -22.76 -0.90 -4.81
C ASP A 2 -21.48 -0.35 -4.19
N HIS A 3 -21.50 -0.18 -2.87
CA HIS A 3 -20.38 0.24 -2.06
C HIS A 3 -19.36 -0.90 -1.93
N HIS A 4 -18.94 -1.49 -3.06
CA HIS A 4 -17.90 -2.52 -3.04
C HIS A 4 -16.61 -1.85 -2.58
N ARG A 5 -16.18 -2.21 -1.36
CA ARG A 5 -14.86 -1.83 -0.86
C ARG A 5 -13.80 -2.28 -1.85
N CYS A 6 -12.73 -1.48 -1.97
CA CYS A 6 -11.58 -1.84 -2.79
C CYS A 6 -11.07 -3.24 -2.39
N PRO A 7 -10.77 -4.15 -3.32
CA PRO A 7 -10.27 -5.48 -2.95
C PRO A 7 -8.92 -5.44 -2.22
N ALA A 8 -8.11 -4.39 -2.46
CA ALA A 8 -6.87 -4.14 -1.72
C ALA A 8 -7.06 -3.35 -0.42
N ALA A 9 -8.27 -2.87 -0.10
CA ALA A 9 -8.50 -2.19 1.18
C ALA A 9 -8.53 -3.22 2.31
N HIS A 10 -7.70 -2.99 3.33
CA HIS A 10 -7.83 -3.75 4.57
C HIS A 10 -9.23 -3.54 5.17
N PRO A 11 -9.86 -4.56 5.79
CA PRO A 11 -11.22 -4.44 6.34
C PRO A 11 -11.41 -3.25 7.31
N GLN A 12 -10.37 -2.94 8.08
CA GLN A 12 -10.37 -1.83 9.05
C GLN A 12 -9.93 -0.47 8.48
N ASP A 13 -9.41 -0.39 7.25
CA ASP A 13 -9.07 0.89 6.64
C ASP A 13 -10.38 1.66 6.38
N PRO A 14 -10.65 2.83 6.98
CA PRO A 14 -11.93 3.54 6.79
C PRO A 14 -12.00 4.35 5.49
N THR A 15 -10.91 4.47 4.75
CA THR A 15 -10.80 5.45 3.66
C THR A 15 -11.47 4.98 2.36
N PRO A 16 -12.08 5.92 1.60
CA PRO A 16 -12.63 5.63 0.28
C PRO A 16 -11.52 5.38 -0.76
N CYS A 17 -11.88 4.80 -1.89
CA CYS A 17 -10.97 4.68 -3.03
C CYS A 17 -10.60 6.06 -3.57
N ALA A 18 -9.36 6.20 -4.06
CA ALA A 18 -8.94 7.36 -4.85
C ALA A 18 -8.78 6.95 -6.32
N GLY A 19 -9.90 6.69 -6.99
CA GLY A 19 -9.94 6.28 -8.40
C GLY A 19 -10.13 4.79 -8.63
N PRO A 20 -9.97 4.33 -9.89
CA PRO A 20 -10.26 2.96 -10.31
C PRO A 20 -9.22 1.96 -9.79
N VAL A 21 -9.56 0.67 -9.88
CA VAL A 21 -8.62 -0.44 -9.66
C VAL A 21 -7.64 -0.50 -10.82
N VAL A 22 -6.35 -0.32 -10.54
CA VAL A 22 -5.31 -0.14 -11.58
C VAL A 22 -3.99 -0.84 -11.25
N VAL A 23 -3.86 -1.42 -10.07
CA VAL A 23 -2.65 -2.14 -9.65
C VAL A 23 -2.99 -3.50 -9.05
N THR A 24 -2.05 -4.44 -9.13
CA THR A 24 -2.02 -5.67 -8.34
C THR A 24 -0.87 -5.58 -7.34
N VAL A 25 -1.16 -5.86 -6.07
CA VAL A 25 -0.13 -6.01 -5.03
C VAL A 25 -0.01 -7.48 -4.68
N LEU A 26 1.22 -7.99 -4.69
CA LEU A 26 1.56 -9.36 -4.32
C LEU A 26 2.42 -9.38 -3.06
N ASP A 27 2.20 -10.35 -2.20
CA ASP A 27 3.10 -10.66 -1.09
C ASP A 27 4.32 -11.50 -1.54
N ALA A 28 5.11 -11.94 -0.57
CA ALA A 28 6.31 -12.75 -0.78
C ALA A 28 6.03 -14.14 -1.40
N VAL A 29 4.82 -14.67 -1.26
CA VAL A 29 4.41 -16.00 -1.76
C VAL A 29 3.51 -15.92 -3.00
N ASN A 30 3.34 -14.73 -3.57
CA ASN A 30 2.48 -14.43 -4.73
C ASN A 30 0.96 -14.48 -4.46
N ALA A 31 0.52 -14.43 -3.19
CA ALA A 31 -0.87 -14.09 -2.91
C ALA A 31 -1.05 -12.58 -3.08
N GLY A 32 -2.22 -12.14 -3.54
CA GLY A 32 -2.39 -10.72 -3.84
C GLY A 32 -3.80 -10.26 -4.08
N ALA A 33 -3.94 -8.95 -4.20
CA ALA A 33 -5.20 -8.26 -4.43
C ALA A 33 -5.03 -7.12 -5.44
N ASN A 34 -6.09 -6.92 -6.23
CA ASN A 34 -6.18 -5.77 -7.13
C ASN A 34 -6.70 -4.55 -6.34
N GLY A 35 -6.15 -3.37 -6.60
CA GLY A 35 -6.56 -2.15 -5.92
C GLY A 35 -6.42 -0.89 -6.75
N CYS A 36 -7.04 0.20 -6.25
CA CYS A 36 -6.67 1.54 -6.66
C CYS A 36 -5.27 1.89 -6.16
N GLU A 37 -4.64 2.93 -6.68
CA GLU A 37 -3.29 3.34 -6.25
C GLU A 37 -3.22 3.63 -4.75
N HIS A 38 -4.27 4.21 -4.19
CA HIS A 38 -4.35 4.55 -2.76
C HIS A 38 -4.34 3.31 -1.85
N HIS A 39 -5.27 2.38 -2.06
CA HIS A 39 -5.32 1.16 -1.24
C HIS A 39 -4.20 0.18 -1.61
N GLY A 40 -3.76 0.15 -2.86
CA GLY A 40 -2.59 -0.61 -3.28
C GLY A 40 -1.31 -0.13 -2.56
N ALA A 41 -1.11 1.19 -2.43
CA ALA A 41 0.03 1.73 -1.69
C ALA A 41 -0.03 1.37 -0.19
N ARG A 42 -1.22 1.44 0.42
CA ARG A 42 -1.43 1.08 1.84
C ARG A 42 -1.21 -0.40 2.11
N LEU A 43 -1.71 -1.27 1.24
CA LEU A 43 -1.48 -2.70 1.30
C LEU A 43 0.02 -2.99 1.14
N LEU A 44 0.66 -2.43 0.12
CA LEU A 44 2.09 -2.61 -0.12
C LEU A 44 2.94 -2.17 1.08
N ALA A 45 2.62 -1.03 1.68
CA ALA A 45 3.33 -0.53 2.86
C ALA A 45 3.18 -1.44 4.09
N SER A 46 2.18 -2.34 4.11
CA SER A 46 1.91 -3.23 5.24
C SER A 46 2.44 -4.65 5.04
N LEU A 47 3.03 -4.94 3.87
CA LEU A 47 3.56 -6.27 3.53
C LEU A 47 5.09 -6.31 3.68
N ASP A 48 5.59 -7.40 4.26
CA ASP A 48 7.01 -7.73 4.10
C ASP A 48 7.28 -8.24 2.68
N ARG A 49 8.28 -7.66 2.03
CA ARG A 49 8.72 -8.01 0.65
C ARG A 49 7.60 -7.95 -0.39
N GLY A 50 6.60 -7.09 -0.18
CA GLY A 50 5.53 -6.86 -1.14
C GLY A 50 6.02 -6.29 -2.48
N ARG A 51 5.30 -6.59 -3.55
CA ARG A 51 5.55 -6.09 -4.90
C ARG A 51 4.27 -5.51 -5.48
N VAL A 52 4.39 -4.50 -6.35
CA VAL A 52 3.26 -3.88 -7.03
C VAL A 52 3.49 -3.85 -8.54
N TYR A 53 2.43 -4.16 -9.28
CA TYR A 53 2.40 -4.17 -10.74
C TYR A 53 1.19 -3.37 -11.22
N ALA A 54 1.31 -2.73 -12.38
CA ALA A 54 0.17 -2.10 -13.02
C ALA A 54 -0.68 -3.19 -13.68
N LEU A 55 -2.00 -3.03 -13.68
CA LEU A 55 -2.87 -3.90 -14.47
C LEU A 55 -2.62 -3.68 -15.98
N PRO A 56 -2.92 -4.68 -16.84
CA PRO A 56 -2.59 -4.62 -18.27
C PRO A 56 -3.17 -3.40 -19.01
N ASP A 57 -4.33 -2.92 -18.57
CA ASP A 57 -5.08 -1.77 -19.11
C ASP A 57 -4.84 -0.47 -18.35
N ALA A 58 -4.05 -0.50 -17.28
CA ALA A 58 -3.70 0.68 -16.50
C ALA A 58 -2.46 1.39 -17.06
N PRO A 59 -2.31 2.71 -16.83
CA PRO A 59 -1.06 3.41 -17.13
C PRO A 59 0.11 2.73 -16.41
N PRO A 60 1.24 2.43 -17.09
CA PRO A 60 2.41 1.82 -16.44
C PRO A 60 2.92 2.60 -15.23
N SER A 61 2.69 3.92 -15.23
CA SER A 61 3.02 4.82 -14.12
C SER A 61 2.21 4.59 -12.84
N ALA A 62 1.09 3.86 -12.89
CA ALA A 62 0.25 3.57 -11.72
C ALA A 62 1.02 2.77 -10.65
N ALA A 63 1.75 1.72 -11.05
CA ALA A 63 2.58 0.95 -10.12
C ALA A 63 3.70 1.81 -9.50
N VAL A 64 4.34 2.66 -10.29
CA VAL A 64 5.40 3.55 -9.82
C VAL A 64 4.86 4.57 -8.81
N ARG A 65 3.68 5.15 -9.07
CA ARG A 65 3.03 6.07 -8.13
C ARG A 65 2.64 5.37 -6.83
N ALA A 66 2.02 4.19 -6.91
CA ALA A 66 1.67 3.39 -5.74
C ALA A 66 2.91 2.99 -4.93
N PHE A 67 3.99 2.55 -5.58
CA PHE A 67 5.25 2.20 -4.94
C PHE A 67 5.89 3.40 -4.21
N LYS A 68 5.95 4.56 -4.87
CA LYS A 68 6.47 5.79 -4.26
C LYS A 68 5.62 6.25 -3.08
N ALA A 69 4.31 6.16 -3.20
CA ALA A 69 3.39 6.49 -2.10
C ALA A 69 3.61 5.55 -0.91
N ALA A 70 3.70 4.23 -1.14
CA ALA A 70 3.91 3.24 -0.10
C ALA A 70 5.18 3.51 0.74
N ALA A 71 6.26 4.00 0.13
CA ALA A 71 7.51 4.28 0.84
C ALA A 71 7.36 5.34 1.95
N GLY A 72 6.38 6.25 1.84
CA GLY A 72 6.06 7.26 2.84
C GLY A 72 4.92 6.90 3.78
N LEU A 73 4.26 5.76 3.56
CA LEU A 73 3.18 5.28 4.41
C LEU A 73 3.74 4.39 5.52
N ARG A 74 3.19 4.51 6.72
CA ARG A 74 3.41 3.53 7.78
C ARG A 74 2.56 2.28 7.52
N PRO A 75 3.03 1.08 7.89
CA PRO A 75 2.20 -0.12 7.91
C PRO A 75 0.94 0.09 8.75
N PHE A 76 -0.22 -0.38 8.27
CA PHE A 76 -1.50 -0.22 8.98
C PHE A 76 -1.74 1.23 9.44
N CYS A 77 -1.62 2.20 8.52
CA CYS A 77 -1.61 3.63 8.85
C CYS A 77 -2.93 4.17 9.46
N TRP A 78 -3.99 3.37 9.47
CA TRP A 78 -5.25 3.64 10.16
C TRP A 78 -5.27 3.20 11.63
N VAL A 79 -4.25 2.49 12.11
CA VAL A 79 -4.13 2.06 13.51
C VAL A 79 -3.34 3.10 14.30
N ASP A 80 -3.93 3.59 15.39
CA ASP A 80 -3.33 4.57 16.29
C ASP A 80 -2.68 3.89 17.51
N ASP A 81 -1.64 3.08 17.25
CA ASP A 81 -0.82 2.43 18.26
C ASP A 81 0.58 3.06 18.35
N PRO A 82 1.24 3.03 19.54
CA PRO A 82 2.63 3.46 19.68
C PRO A 82 3.56 2.79 18.66
N ARG A 83 4.38 3.61 17.98
CA ARG A 83 5.30 3.20 16.91
C ARG A 83 6.74 3.27 17.40
N ILE A 84 7.21 2.19 18.01
CA ILE A 84 8.54 2.09 18.63
C ILE A 84 9.51 1.30 17.74
N GLU A 85 9.03 0.25 17.09
CA GLU A 85 9.84 -0.66 16.27
C GLU A 85 9.98 -0.19 14.81
N PRO A 86 11.11 -0.50 14.15
CA PRO A 86 11.31 -0.20 12.72
C PRO A 86 10.20 -0.76 11.81
N SER A 87 9.66 -1.93 12.15
CA SER A 87 8.57 -2.59 11.41
C SER A 87 7.24 -1.82 11.48
N GLN A 88 7.14 -0.81 12.34
CA GLN A 88 5.94 0.02 12.49
C GLN A 88 6.06 1.37 11.76
N LEU A 89 7.23 1.66 11.18
CA LEU A 89 7.56 2.92 10.53
C LEU A 89 7.57 2.76 9.00
N SER A 90 7.41 3.89 8.31
CA SER A 90 7.60 3.93 6.86
C SER A 90 9.08 3.69 6.47
N HIS A 91 9.31 3.33 5.21
CA HIS A 91 10.67 3.19 4.69
C HIS A 91 11.45 4.51 4.71
N ILE A 92 10.78 5.64 4.46
CA ILE A 92 11.40 6.97 4.55
C ILE A 92 11.83 7.27 5.99
N GLU A 93 10.99 7.01 6.99
CA GLU A 93 11.34 7.20 8.40
C GLU A 93 12.51 6.31 8.81
N ASN A 94 12.50 5.04 8.44
CA ASN A 94 13.59 4.11 8.72
C ASN A 94 14.92 4.56 8.10
N ARG A 95 14.90 5.02 6.84
CA ARG A 95 16.09 5.56 6.17
C ARG A 95 16.63 6.80 6.89
N ALA A 96 15.74 7.70 7.32
CA ALA A 96 16.13 8.90 8.05
C ALA A 96 16.78 8.59 9.41
N ARG A 97 16.38 7.49 10.07
CA ARG A 97 17.00 7.01 11.31
C ARG A 97 18.37 6.37 11.09
N GLN A 98 18.56 5.63 10.00
CA GLN A 98 19.83 4.95 9.68
C GLN A 98 20.92 5.91 9.19
N GLY A 99 20.53 7.08 8.64
CA GLY A 99 21.46 8.11 8.20
C GLY A 99 21.87 9.12 9.28
N ARG A 100 21.44 8.95 10.53
CA ARG A 100 21.93 9.68 11.71
C ARG A 100 22.95 8.84 12.45
#